data_AF-A0A8S2K9N5-F1
#
_entry.id   AF-A0A8S2K9N5-F1
#
_cell.length_a   1.000
_cell.length_b   1.000
_cell.length_c   1.000
_cell.angle_alpha   90.00
_cell.angle_beta   90.00
_cell.angle_gamma   90.00
#
_symmetry.space_group_name_H-M   'P 1'
#
loop_
_entity.id
_entity.type
_entity.pdbx_description
1 polymer ?
#
loop_
_entity_poly.entity_id
_entity_poly.type
_entity_poly.pdbx_seq_one_letter_code
_entity_poly.pdbx_strand_id
1 'polypeptide(L)'
;MFYKVMWLKIGKPHNPEVLTYKDTIYLPSKIILDIRRMTSISNGNLTDFYIIVLTLIRAHVDDEGRYLCIKQKQVFAVYELQIIVPPEFIDDGQSNQRIVHEGASLLLTCHVHGRPKPNVTWYYQSFDGQFQF
;
A
#
# COMPACT_ATOMS: atom_id res chain seq x y z
N MET A 1 17.42 -17.08 -27.02
CA MET A 1 16.12 -16.37 -27.06
C MET A 1 15.86 -15.82 -25.66
N PHE A 2 15.98 -14.51 -25.44
CA PHE A 2 15.81 -13.92 -24.10
C PHE A 2 14.32 -13.70 -23.83
N TYR A 3 13.76 -14.42 -22.86
CA TYR A 3 12.36 -14.25 -22.47
C TYR A 3 12.22 -12.96 -21.65
N LYS A 4 11.43 -11.99 -22.14
CA LYS A 4 11.05 -10.82 -21.36
C LYS A 4 10.02 -11.24 -20.32
N VAL A 5 10.37 -11.16 -19.05
CA VAL A 5 9.42 -11.31 -17.94
C VAL A 5 9.29 -9.95 -17.26
N MET A 6 8.07 -9.53 -16.95
CA MET A 6 7.79 -8.20 -16.43
C MET A 6 6.73 -8.26 -15.33
N TRP A 7 6.91 -7.42 -14.32
CA TRP A 7 5.83 -7.08 -13.40
C TRP A 7 5.04 -5.89 -13.97
N LEU A 8 3.73 -6.03 -14.06
CA LEU A 8 2.81 -5.01 -14.55
C LEU A 8 1.89 -4.57 -13.41
N LYS A 9 1.91 -3.29 -13.05
CA LYS A 9 0.84 -2.70 -12.24
C LYS A 9 -0.39 -2.50 -13.13
N ILE A 10 -1.53 -3.02 -12.72
CA ILE A 10 -2.79 -2.77 -13.42
C ILE A 10 -3.32 -1.42 -12.91
N GLY A 11 -3.45 -0.44 -13.81
CA GLY A 11 -4.11 0.83 -13.49
C GLY A 11 -5.58 0.65 -13.09
N LYS A 12 -6.20 1.71 -12.55
CA LYS A 12 -7.64 1.73 -12.26
C LYS A 12 -8.43 1.38 -13.54
N PRO A 13 -9.62 0.75 -13.47
CA PRO A 13 -10.36 0.29 -14.64
C PRO A 13 -10.70 1.38 -15.67
N HIS A 14 -10.60 2.67 -15.30
CA HIS A 14 -10.79 3.81 -16.20
C HIS A 14 -9.50 4.41 -16.81
N ASN A 15 -8.30 3.94 -16.45
CA ASN A 15 -7.06 4.34 -17.11
C ASN A 15 -5.97 3.27 -16.92
N PRO A 16 -5.81 2.33 -17.88
CA PRO A 16 -4.79 1.32 -17.80
C PRO A 16 -3.44 1.94 -18.20
N GLU A 17 -2.73 2.57 -17.26
CA GLU A 17 -1.30 2.85 -17.44
C GLU A 17 -0.56 1.51 -17.47
N VAL A 18 -0.38 0.98 -18.67
CA VAL A 18 0.44 -0.20 -18.92
C VAL A 18 1.89 0.24 -18.82
N LEU A 19 2.50 0.05 -17.65
CA LEU A 19 3.93 0.29 -17.48
C LEU A 19 4.71 -0.73 -18.33
N THR A 20 5.25 -0.30 -19.47
CA THR A 20 6.10 -1.10 -20.36
C THR A 20 7.59 -0.98 -20.01
N TYR A 21 8.44 -1.85 -20.57
CA TYR A 21 9.91 -1.82 -20.42
C TYR A 21 10.55 -0.45 -20.75
N LYS A 22 9.92 0.36 -21.61
CA LYS A 22 10.37 1.74 -21.90
C LYS A 22 9.86 2.75 -20.89
N ASP A 23 8.68 2.52 -20.32
CA ASP A 23 8.15 3.32 -19.20
C ASP A 23 8.94 3.06 -17.91
N THR A 24 9.71 1.96 -17.86
CA THR A 24 10.62 1.61 -16.77
C THR A 24 11.81 2.58 -16.64
N ILE A 25 12.16 3.34 -17.69
CA ILE A 25 13.19 4.38 -17.60
C ILE A 25 12.65 5.66 -16.93
N TYR A 26 11.32 5.79 -16.85
CA TYR A 26 10.62 6.95 -16.26
C TYR A 26 9.94 6.66 -14.92
N LEU A 27 10.09 5.44 -14.37
CA LEU A 27 9.64 5.15 -13.02
C LEU A 27 10.62 5.81 -12.03
N PRO A 28 10.19 6.80 -11.23
CA PRO A 28 11.08 7.58 -10.40
C PRO A 28 11.75 6.67 -9.37
N SER A 29 13.05 6.39 -9.50
CA SER A 29 14.06 5.91 -8.50
C SER A 29 13.66 4.91 -7.39
N LYS A 30 12.45 4.34 -7.39
CA LYS A 30 11.83 3.63 -6.26
C LYS A 30 11.68 2.14 -6.51
N ILE A 31 11.71 1.69 -7.77
CA ILE A 31 11.44 0.28 -8.12
C ILE A 31 12.75 -0.42 -8.53
N ILE A 32 13.05 -1.55 -7.90
CA ILE A 32 14.17 -2.43 -8.25
C ILE A 32 13.61 -3.76 -8.76
N LEU A 33 14.05 -4.18 -9.95
CA LEU A 33 13.76 -5.48 -10.52
C LEU A 33 15.01 -6.35 -10.48
N ASP A 34 14.99 -7.42 -9.68
CA ASP A 34 16.05 -8.41 -9.60
C ASP A 34 15.65 -9.68 -10.35
N ILE A 35 16.50 -10.13 -11.27
CA ILE A 35 16.30 -11.36 -12.06
C ILE A 35 17.50 -12.27 -11.84
N ARG A 36 17.29 -13.40 -11.17
CA ARG A 36 18.32 -14.39 -10.88
C ARG A 36 18.08 -15.66 -11.68
N ARG A 37 19.07 -16.05 -12.50
CA ARG A 37 19.10 -17.37 -13.13
C ARG A 37 19.68 -18.37 -12.13
N MET A 38 18.96 -19.46 -11.91
CA MET A 38 19.38 -20.60 -11.11
C MET A 38 19.40 -21.83 -12.00
N THR A 39 20.34 -22.73 -11.79
CA THR A 39 20.41 -24.00 -12.51
C THR A 39 20.30 -25.12 -11.49
N SER A 40 19.30 -25.98 -11.63
CA SER A 40 19.11 -27.16 -10.79
C SER A 40 19.55 -28.40 -11.55
N ILE A 41 20.16 -29.33 -10.83
CA ILE A 41 20.57 -30.64 -11.36
C ILE A 41 19.56 -31.66 -10.86
N SER A 42 18.79 -32.24 -11.77
CA SER A 42 17.86 -33.33 -11.48
C SER A 42 18.13 -34.51 -12.40
N ASN A 43 18.46 -35.67 -11.83
CA ASN A 43 18.77 -36.90 -12.58
C ASN A 43 19.84 -36.72 -13.66
N GLY A 44 20.90 -35.96 -13.37
CA GLY A 44 21.99 -35.67 -14.33
C GLY A 44 21.64 -34.64 -15.42
N ASN A 45 20.40 -34.14 -15.46
CA ASN A 45 19.98 -33.08 -16.36
C ASN A 45 20.06 -31.72 -15.68
N LEU A 46 20.58 -30.73 -16.42
CA LEU A 46 20.57 -29.33 -16.01
C LEU A 46 19.25 -28.68 -16.41
N THR A 47 18.55 -28.10 -15.44
CA THR A 47 17.32 -27.34 -15.67
C THR A 47 17.50 -25.92 -15.16
N ASP A 48 17.30 -24.93 -16.03
CA ASP A 48 17.35 -23.53 -15.64
C ASP A 48 16.00 -23.03 -15.07
N PHE A 49 16.09 -22.27 -13.99
CA PHE A 49 15.00 -21.56 -13.33
C PHE A 49 15.32 -20.07 -13.24
N TYR A 50 14.31 -19.22 -13.28
CA TYR A 50 14.47 -17.77 -13.13
C TYR A 50 13.64 -17.31 -11.93
N ILE A 51 14.29 -16.64 -10.98
CA ILE A 51 13.63 -15.93 -9.89
C ILE A 51 13.54 -14.46 -10.26
N ILE A 52 12.37 -13.87 -10.04
CA ILE A 52 12.09 -12.48 -10.38
C ILE A 52 11.50 -11.81 -9.17
N VAL A 53 12.17 -10.79 -8.67
CA VAL A 53 11.79 -10.03 -7.48
C VAL A 53 11.55 -8.59 -7.88
N LEU A 54 10.38 -8.07 -7.49
CA LEU A 54 10.05 -6.66 -7.57
C LEU A 54 10.16 -6.06 -6.17
N THR A 55 10.98 -5.04 -6.00
CA THR A 55 11.14 -4.32 -4.74
C THR A 55 10.71 -2.87 -4.92
N LEU A 56 9.83 -2.39 -4.05
CA LEU A 56 9.46 -0.98 -3.95
C LEU A 56 10.16 -0.34 -2.75
N ILE A 57 10.97 0.67 -3.00
CA ILE A 57 11.67 1.48 -2.00
C ILE A 57 10.82 2.72 -1.72
N ARG A 58 10.57 3.00 -0.43
CA ARG A 58 9.74 4.13 0.03
C ARG A 58 8.36 4.11 -0.63
N ALA A 59 7.64 3.01 -0.38
CA ALA A 59 6.28 2.82 -0.88
C ALA A 59 5.38 4.00 -0.47
N HIS A 60 4.56 4.44 -1.41
CA HIS A 60 3.59 5.52 -1.25
C HIS A 60 2.17 4.97 -1.45
N VAL A 61 1.15 5.67 -0.95
CA VAL A 61 -0.25 5.26 -1.11
C VAL A 61 -0.68 5.10 -2.58
N ASP A 62 -0.01 5.77 -3.51
CA ASP A 62 -0.26 5.64 -4.95
C ASP A 62 0.33 4.36 -5.55
N ASP A 63 1.22 3.67 -4.83
CA ASP A 63 1.78 2.38 -5.25
C ASP A 63 0.78 1.24 -5.00
N GLU A 64 -0.24 1.44 -4.16
CA GLU A 64 -1.33 0.49 -3.92
C GLU A 64 -1.98 -0.01 -5.22
N GLY A 65 -2.32 -1.30 -5.26
CA GLY A 65 -3.04 -1.91 -6.37
C GLY A 65 -2.54 -3.29 -6.77
N ARG A 66 -3.02 -3.76 -7.91
CA ARG A 66 -2.79 -5.13 -8.41
C ARG A 66 -1.57 -5.22 -9.31
N TYR A 67 -0.68 -6.15 -9.00
CA TYR A 67 0.56 -6.43 -9.72
C TYR A 67 0.50 -7.82 -10.37
N LEU A 68 0.92 -7.92 -11.62
CA LEU A 68 0.95 -9.17 -12.39
C LEU A 68 2.38 -9.51 -12.82
N CYS A 69 2.81 -10.75 -12.61
CA CYS A 69 4.01 -11.28 -13.24
C CYS A 69 3.62 -11.98 -14.54
N ILE A 70 4.13 -11.48 -15.68
CA ILE A 70 3.75 -11.97 -17.01
C ILE A 70 5.00 -12.45 -17.76
N LYS A 71 4.93 -13.67 -18.31
CA LYS A 71 5.95 -14.23 -19.22
C LYS A 71 5.25 -14.79 -20.46
N GLN A 72 5.76 -14.45 -21.65
CA GLN A 72 5.22 -14.93 -22.93
C GLN A 72 3.69 -14.76 -23.08
N LYS A 73 3.15 -13.63 -22.59
CA LYS A 73 1.70 -13.31 -22.57
C LYS A 73 0.85 -14.18 -21.63
N GLN A 74 1.46 -15.00 -20.78
CA GLN A 74 0.78 -15.75 -19.72
C GLN A 74 1.06 -15.10 -18.36
N VAL A 75 0.03 -15.00 -17.52
CA VAL A 75 0.15 -14.55 -16.13
C VAL A 75 0.64 -15.71 -15.27
N PHE A 76 1.76 -15.51 -14.59
CA PHE A 76 2.38 -16.50 -13.69
C PHE A 76 2.08 -16.21 -12.22
N ALA A 77 1.92 -14.94 -11.85
CA ALA A 77 1.59 -14.55 -10.49
C ALA A 77 0.75 -13.27 -10.48
N VAL A 78 -0.06 -13.13 -9.43
CA VAL A 78 -0.87 -11.96 -9.15
C VAL A 78 -0.65 -11.59 -7.68
N TYR A 79 -0.45 -10.31 -7.39
CA TYR A 79 -0.32 -9.81 -6.04
C TYR A 79 -1.13 -8.52 -5.86
N GLU A 80 -1.85 -8.39 -4.75
CA GLU A 80 -2.57 -7.17 -4.39
C GLU A 80 -1.77 -6.45 -3.31
N LEU A 81 -1.15 -5.31 -3.65
CA LEU A 81 -0.40 -4.50 -2.72
C LEU A 81 -1.34 -3.56 -1.98
N GLN A 82 -1.37 -3.66 -0.66
CA GLN A 82 -2.04 -2.71 0.24
C GLN A 82 -1.03 -1.89 1.02
N ILE A 83 -1.21 -0.57 1.07
CA ILE A 83 -0.34 0.33 1.82
C ILE A 83 -1.02 0.72 3.13
N ILE A 84 -0.31 0.47 4.24
CA ILE A 84 -0.76 0.82 5.58
C ILE A 84 -0.23 2.21 5.91
N VAL A 85 -1.12 3.08 6.36
CA VAL A 85 -0.80 4.43 6.85
C VAL A 85 -1.24 4.48 8.32
N PRO A 86 -0.32 4.78 9.25
CA PRO A 86 -0.66 4.82 10.67
C PRO A 86 -1.75 5.87 10.95
N PRO A 87 -2.59 5.67 11.98
CA PRO A 87 -3.55 6.67 12.40
C PRO A 87 -2.86 7.96 12.86
N GLU A 88 -3.30 9.10 12.36
CA GLU A 88 -2.80 10.42 12.77
C GLU A 88 -3.96 11.41 12.89
N PHE A 89 -4.01 12.08 14.04
CA PHE A 89 -4.98 13.13 14.33
C PHE A 89 -4.62 14.38 13.55
N ILE A 90 -5.61 14.94 12.87
CA ILE A 90 -5.46 16.16 12.09
C ILE A 90 -5.82 17.32 13.01
N ASP A 91 -4.87 18.23 13.21
CA ASP A 91 -5.13 19.53 13.79
C ASP A 91 -5.84 20.40 12.74
N ASP A 92 -7.11 20.69 12.97
CA ASP A 92 -7.92 21.55 12.10
C ASP A 92 -7.78 23.04 12.46
N GLY A 93 -6.86 23.38 13.37
CA GLY A 93 -6.61 24.73 13.85
C GLY A 93 -7.74 25.26 14.75
N GLN A 94 -8.73 24.44 15.10
CA GLN A 94 -9.76 24.83 16.05
C GLN A 94 -9.30 24.58 17.47
N SER A 95 -9.82 25.40 18.39
CA SER A 95 -9.60 25.14 19.81
C SER A 95 -10.23 23.80 20.21
N ASN A 96 -9.41 22.92 20.80
CA ASN A 96 -9.85 21.67 21.43
C ASN A 96 -10.71 21.90 22.68
N GLN A 97 -10.80 23.16 23.16
CA GLN A 97 -11.64 23.53 24.29
C GLN A 97 -13.00 24.03 23.82
N ARG A 98 -14.05 23.50 24.43
CA ARG A 98 -15.44 23.94 24.23
C ARG A 98 -16.05 24.28 25.57
N ILE A 99 -16.72 25.43 25.66
CA ILE A 99 -17.47 25.86 26.83
C ILE A 99 -18.92 26.00 26.37
N VAL A 100 -19.83 25.29 27.05
CA VAL A 100 -21.26 25.30 26.75
C VAL A 100 -22.05 25.47 28.04
N HIS A 101 -23.24 26.06 27.94
CA HIS A 101 -24.17 26.16 29.06
C HIS A 101 -24.92 24.85 29.26
N GLU A 102 -25.38 24.62 30.49
CA GLU A 102 -26.25 23.50 30.80
C GLU A 102 -27.52 23.54 29.93
N GLY A 103 -27.91 22.38 29.41
CA GLY A 103 -29.03 22.25 28.47
C GLY A 103 -28.72 22.58 27.01
N ALA A 104 -27.52 23.10 26.70
CA ALA A 104 -27.09 23.32 25.32
C ALA A 104 -26.56 22.02 24.68
N SER A 105 -26.69 21.92 23.35
CA SER A 105 -26.11 20.80 22.58
C SER A 105 -24.65 21.09 22.22
N LEU A 106 -23.81 20.05 22.29
CA LEU A 106 -22.38 20.10 21.94
C LEU A 106 -22.05 19.01 20.92
N LEU A 107 -21.30 19.39 19.88
CA LEU A 107 -20.71 18.46 18.92
C LEU A 107 -19.18 18.46 19.09
N LEU A 108 -18.63 17.29 19.41
CA LEU A 108 -17.18 17.06 19.45
C LEU A 108 -16.76 16.40 18.13
N THR A 109 -15.86 17.07 17.42
CA THR A 109 -15.30 16.58 16.15
C THR A 109 -13.90 16.02 16.39
N CYS A 110 -13.64 14.82 15.87
CA CYS A 110 -12.30 14.23 15.84
C CYS A 110 -11.96 13.92 14.39
N HIS A 111 -10.97 14.63 13.86
CA HIS A 111 -10.42 14.37 12.55
C HIS A 111 -9.21 13.46 12.70
N VAL A 112 -9.33 12.21 12.23
CA VAL A 112 -8.22 11.26 12.19
C VAL A 112 -8.19 10.63 10.81
N HIS A 113 -6.98 10.47 10.27
CA HIS A 113 -6.76 9.74 9.03
C HIS A 113 -5.89 8.53 9.28
N GLY A 114 -5.93 7.57 8.35
CA GLY A 114 -5.18 6.33 8.43
C GLY A 114 -5.68 5.33 7.39
N ARG A 115 -4.87 4.33 7.08
CA ARG A 115 -5.22 3.21 6.20
C ARG A 115 -4.80 1.88 6.83
N PRO A 116 -5.72 0.92 7.05
CA PRO A 116 -7.18 1.04 6.89
C PRO A 116 -7.79 2.14 7.77
N LYS A 117 -9.05 2.49 7.51
CA LYS A 117 -9.74 3.56 8.28
C LYS A 117 -9.67 3.25 9.78
N PRO A 118 -9.15 4.17 10.62
CA PRO A 118 -8.99 3.92 12.04
C PRO A 118 -10.35 3.79 12.74
N ASN A 119 -10.39 2.97 13.79
CA ASN A 119 -11.51 2.93 14.71
C ASN A 119 -11.34 4.03 15.76
N VAL A 120 -12.39 4.82 16.02
CA VAL A 120 -12.35 5.97 16.92
C VAL A 120 -13.32 5.74 18.05
N THR A 121 -12.81 5.83 19.27
CA THR A 121 -13.61 5.70 20.48
C THR A 121 -13.38 6.92 21.35
N TRP A 122 -14.48 7.51 21.82
CA TRP A 122 -14.45 8.59 22.78
C TRP A 122 -14.44 8.02 24.19
N TYR A 123 -13.72 8.69 25.09
CA TYR A 123 -13.75 8.42 26.51
C TYR A 123 -13.79 9.75 27.26
N TYR A 124 -14.37 9.73 28.45
CA TYR A 124 -14.32 10.85 29.39
C TYR A 124 -13.76 10.38 30.73
N GLN A 125 -13.20 11.31 31.49
CA GLN A 125 -12.73 11.03 32.84
C GLN A 125 -13.81 11.44 33.84
N SER A 126 -14.29 10.49 34.64
CA SER A 126 -15.24 10.75 35.72
C SER A 126 -14.55 11.35 36.95
N PHE A 127 -15.34 11.87 37.89
CA PHE A 127 -14.84 12.55 39.10
C PHE A 127 -14.00 11.67 40.03
N ASP A 128 -14.19 10.34 39.96
CA ASP A 128 -13.38 9.33 40.64
C ASP A 128 -12.05 9.00 39.92
N GLY A 129 -11.77 9.71 38.82
CA GLY A 129 -10.54 9.58 38.03
C GLY A 129 -10.55 8.42 37.04
N GLN A 130 -11.65 7.67 36.91
CA GLN A 130 -11.78 6.56 35.97
C GLN A 130 -12.14 7.03 34.55
N PHE A 131 -11.67 6.30 33.53
CA PHE A 131 -12.09 6.55 32.15
C PHE A 131 -13.31 5.70 31.81
N GLN A 132 -14.32 6.35 31.22
CA GLN A 132 -15.56 5.71 30.80
C GLN A 132 -15.85 6.00 29.33
N PHE A 133 -16.55 5.07 28.68
CA PHE A 133 -17.01 5.17 27.30
C PHE A 133 -18.39 5.82 27.22
#